data_AF-A0A2K1NGA5-F1
#
_entry.id   AF-A0A2K1NGA5-F1
#
_cell.length_a   1.000
_cell.length_b   1.000
_cell.length_c   1.000
_cell.angle_alpha   90.00
_cell.angle_beta   90.00
_cell.angle_gamma   90.00
#
_symmetry.space_group_name_H-M   'P 1'
#
loop_
_entity.id
_entity.type
_entity.pdbx_description
1 polymer ?
#
loop_
_entity_poly.entity_id
_entity_poly.type
_entity_poly.pdbx_seq_one_letter_code
_entity_poly.pdbx_strand_id
1 'polypeptide(L)'
;MSKNLRTTLDLDLVLLNENYQIIEIKEMLTKNGVFCKIFPPPKTVLQACAPVLCLSSKDKEKAIFILDKNGVKYDLVKLEKDIVWELLRT
;
A
#
# COMPACT_ATOMS: atom_id res chain seq x y z
N MET A 1 19.32 0.07 -19.87
CA MET A 1 17.94 0.44 -19.52
C MET A 1 17.70 0.10 -18.05
N SER A 2 17.83 1.06 -17.14
CA SER A 2 17.31 0.90 -15.79
C SER A 2 15.77 0.92 -15.88
N LYS A 3 15.15 -0.26 -15.92
CA LYS A 3 13.73 -0.39 -15.62
C LYS A 3 13.50 0.34 -14.30
N ASN A 4 12.63 1.36 -14.28
CA ASN A 4 12.26 2.18 -13.11
C ASN A 4 12.33 1.36 -11.80
N LEU A 5 13.46 1.45 -11.08
CA LEU A 5 13.67 0.69 -9.86
C LEU A 5 12.82 1.34 -8.78
N ARG A 6 11.71 0.70 -8.42
CA ARG A 6 10.86 1.12 -7.29
C ARG A 6 11.48 0.59 -6.01
N THR A 7 11.59 1.45 -5.00
CA THR A 7 12.16 1.10 -3.70
C THR A 7 11.13 1.29 -2.60
N THR A 8 11.46 0.84 -1.39
CA THR A 8 10.58 1.05 -0.22
C THR A 8 10.33 2.54 0.05
N LEU A 9 11.26 3.42 -0.31
CA LEU A 9 11.13 4.88 -0.16
C LEU A 9 10.10 5.50 -1.12
N ASP A 10 9.65 4.75 -2.14
CA ASP A 10 8.56 5.19 -3.02
C ASP A 10 7.17 4.85 -2.47
N LEU A 11 7.07 4.13 -1.34
CA LEU A 11 5.82 3.67 -0.76
C LEU A 11 5.27 4.72 0.21
N ASP A 12 4.26 5.46 -0.26
CA ASP A 12 3.71 6.64 0.40
C ASP A 12 2.17 6.65 0.45
N LEU A 13 1.56 5.51 0.10
CA LEU A 13 0.11 5.32 0.09
C LEU A 13 -0.22 4.00 0.79
N VAL A 14 -1.09 4.06 1.78
CA VAL A 14 -1.57 2.92 2.55
C VAL A 14 -2.94 2.50 2.04
N LEU A 15 -3.10 1.21 1.78
CA LEU A 15 -4.37 0.57 1.51
C LEU A 15 -4.88 -0.08 2.79
N LEU A 16 -6.04 0.40 3.24
CA LEU A 16 -6.80 -0.16 4.35
C LEU A 16 -7.91 -1.03 3.76
N ASN A 17 -7.98 -2.28 4.19
CA ASN A 17 -8.99 -3.23 3.73
C ASN A 17 -9.86 -3.64 4.91
N GLU A 18 -11.19 -3.58 4.74
CA GLU A 18 -12.17 -3.90 5.77
C GLU A 18 -12.23 -5.40 6.11
N ASN A 19 -11.80 -6.27 5.19
CA ASN A 19 -11.96 -7.73 5.28
C ASN A 19 -10.67 -8.48 5.65
N TYR A 20 -9.58 -7.79 6.01
CA TYR A 20 -8.28 -8.37 6.39
C TYR A 20 -7.62 -9.31 5.35
N GLN A 21 -8.04 -9.26 4.08
CA GLN A 21 -7.51 -10.10 2.98
C GLN A 21 -6.21 -9.55 2.37
N ILE A 22 -5.33 -9.02 3.21
CA ILE A 22 -4.18 -8.22 2.78
C ILE A 22 -3.18 -8.98 1.91
N ILE A 23 -3.03 -10.29 2.13
CA ILE A 23 -2.14 -11.18 1.37
C ILE A 23 -2.66 -11.37 -0.06
N GLU A 24 -3.95 -11.69 -0.19
CA GLU A 24 -4.61 -11.91 -1.49
C GLU A 24 -4.57 -10.64 -2.36
N ILE A 25 -4.85 -9.49 -1.73
CA ILE A 25 -4.77 -8.18 -2.39
C ILE A 25 -3.34 -7.89 -2.86
N LYS A 26 -2.34 -8.13 -2.00
CA LYS A 26 -0.93 -7.96 -2.37
C LYS A 26 -0.56 -8.83 -3.58
N GLU A 27 -0.93 -10.09 -3.56
CA GLU A 27 -0.64 -11.00 -4.68
C GLU A 27 -1.30 -10.54 -5.97
N MET A 28 -2.58 -10.15 -5.91
CA MET A 28 -3.33 -9.64 -7.05
C MET A 28 -2.68 -8.38 -7.64
N LEU A 29 -2.34 -7.39 -6.80
CA LEU A 29 -1.67 -6.16 -7.23
C LEU A 29 -0.29 -6.45 -7.82
N THR A 30 0.48 -7.32 -7.19
CA THR A 30 1.82 -7.71 -7.66
C THR A 30 1.76 -8.42 -9.02
N LYS A 31 0.81 -9.35 -9.21
CA LYS A 31 0.58 -10.05 -10.51
C LYS A 31 0.25 -9.08 -11.63
N ASN A 32 -0.39 -7.96 -11.31
CA ASN A 32 -0.69 -6.89 -12.26
C ASN A 32 0.42 -5.82 -12.35
N GLY A 33 1.59 -6.04 -11.73
CA GLY A 33 2.74 -5.15 -11.81
C GLY A 33 2.57 -3.84 -11.03
N VAL A 34 1.87 -3.88 -9.90
CA VAL A 34 1.88 -2.80 -8.88
C VAL A 34 2.89 -3.18 -7.81
N PHE A 35 3.85 -2.29 -7.55
CA PHE A 35 4.84 -2.52 -6.50
C PHE A 35 4.23 -2.18 -5.13
N CYS A 36 4.06 -3.19 -4.28
CA CYS A 36 3.47 -3.06 -2.96
C CYS A 36 4.12 -3.99 -1.93
N LYS A 37 4.08 -3.61 -0.65
CA LYS A 37 4.67 -4.35 0.48
C LYS A 37 3.83 -4.20 1.74
N ILE A 38 3.90 -5.19 2.62
CA ILE A 38 3.19 -5.19 3.91
C ILE A 38 4.12 -4.63 4.99
N PHE A 39 3.58 -3.76 5.83
CA PHE A 39 4.28 -3.17 6.97
C PHE A 39 3.40 -3.20 8.24
N PRO A 40 4.01 -3.04 9.42
CA PRO A 40 3.27 -2.60 10.59
C PRO A 40 2.52 -1.29 10.31
N PRO A 41 1.40 -1.03 10.99
CA PRO A 41 0.67 0.22 10.82
C PRO A 41 1.50 1.40 11.37
N PRO A 42 1.70 2.47 10.59
CA PRO A 42 2.21 3.70 11.17
C PRO A 42 1.15 4.30 12.09
N LYS A 43 1.58 4.84 13.25
CA LYS A 43 0.68 5.42 14.26
C LYS A 43 -0.19 6.54 13.71
N THR A 44 0.26 7.19 12.63
CA THR A 44 -0.43 8.27 11.92
C THR A 44 -1.64 7.79 11.12
N VAL A 45 -1.75 6.48 10.82
CA VAL A 45 -2.83 5.90 10.02
C VAL A 45 -3.77 5.04 10.85
N LEU A 46 -3.22 4.17 11.71
CA LEU A 46 -4.02 3.29 12.57
C LEU A 46 -3.42 3.23 13.98
N GLN A 47 -4.28 3.34 15.00
CA GLN A 47 -3.91 3.05 16.39
C GLN A 47 -3.94 1.54 16.70
N ALA A 48 -4.63 0.75 15.86
CA ALA A 48 -4.73 -0.70 16.01
C ALA A 48 -3.51 -1.41 15.39
N CYS A 49 -3.08 -2.53 15.99
CA CYS A 49 -1.95 -3.36 15.53
C CYS A 49 -2.27 -4.23 14.29
N ALA A 50 -2.97 -3.70 13.30
CA ALA A 50 -3.26 -4.41 12.05
C ALA A 50 -2.20 -4.08 10.97
N PRO A 51 -1.64 -5.09 10.27
CA PRO A 51 -0.70 -4.83 9.19
C PRO A 51 -1.37 -4.05 8.06
N VAL A 52 -0.59 -3.22 7.36
CA VAL A 52 -1.07 -2.36 6.27
C VAL A 52 -0.34 -2.67 4.97
N LEU A 53 -1.05 -2.55 3.85
CA LEU A 53 -0.46 -2.72 2.53
C LEU A 53 -0.06 -1.36 1.99
N CYS A 54 1.22 -1.15 1.77
CA CYS A 54 1.74 0.09 1.23
C CYS A 54 2.04 -0.07 -0.26
N LEU A 55 1.63 0.93 -1.04
CA LEU A 55 1.97 1.08 -2.46
C LEU A 55 2.47 2.50 -2.72
N SER A 56 2.98 2.74 -3.92
CA SER A 56 3.35 4.07 -4.35
C SER A 56 2.14 4.80 -4.92
N SER A 57 1.95 6.06 -4.56
CA SER A 57 0.95 6.93 -5.16
C SER A 57 1.06 7.07 -6.68
N LYS A 58 2.26 6.84 -7.25
CA LYS A 58 2.48 6.77 -8.71
C LYS A 58 1.69 5.64 -9.38
N ASP A 59 1.33 4.59 -8.64
CA ASP A 59 0.52 3.46 -9.13
C ASP A 59 -0.95 3.54 -8.65
N LYS A 60 -1.38 4.66 -8.04
CA LYS A 60 -2.70 4.80 -7.42
C LYS A 60 -3.83 4.45 -8.37
N GLU A 61 -3.88 5.06 -9.55
CA GLU A 61 -4.96 4.84 -10.52
C GLU A 61 -5.02 3.38 -11.00
N LYS A 62 -3.85 2.79 -11.22
CA LYS A 62 -3.73 1.39 -11.60
C LYS A 62 -4.22 0.46 -10.49
N ALA A 63 -3.85 0.73 -9.24
CA ALA A 63 -4.30 -0.05 -8.09
C ALA A 63 -5.81 0.05 -7.90
N ILE A 64 -6.38 1.27 -7.97
CA ILE A 64 -7.83 1.52 -7.91
C ILE A 64 -8.56 0.68 -8.96
N PHE A 65 -8.13 0.78 -10.22
CA PHE A 65 -8.74 0.02 -11.31
C PHE A 65 -8.76 -1.50 -11.05
N ILE A 66 -7.65 -2.05 -10.53
CA ILE A 66 -7.56 -3.49 -10.23
C ILE A 66 -8.49 -3.85 -9.06
N LEU A 67 -8.50 -3.05 -8.00
CA LEU A 67 -9.29 -3.33 -6.80
C LEU A 67 -10.80 -3.26 -7.10
N ASP A 68 -11.24 -2.20 -7.80
CA ASP A 68 -12.64 -2.00 -8.18
C ASP A 68 -13.13 -3.13 -9.09
N LYS A 69 -12.33 -3.53 -10.08
CA LYS A 69 -12.67 -4.64 -10.99
C LYS A 69 -12.86 -5.97 -10.25
N ASN A 70 -12.22 -6.15 -9.11
CA ASN A 70 -12.31 -7.35 -8.28
C ASN A 70 -13.26 -7.19 -7.09
N GLY A 71 -14.01 -6.09 -7.01
CA GLY A 71 -15.00 -5.85 -5.95
C GLY A 71 -14.38 -5.71 -4.55
N VAL A 72 -13.11 -5.33 -4.47
CA VAL A 72 -12.43 -5.14 -3.19
C VAL A 72 -12.89 -3.82 -2.58
N LYS A 73 -13.38 -3.85 -1.35
CA LYS A 73 -13.62 -2.64 -0.55
C LYS A 73 -12.34 -2.20 0.12
N TYR A 74 -11.99 -0.93 -0.03
CA TYR A 74 -10.76 -0.37 0.51
C TYR A 74 -10.87 1.14 0.74
N ASP A 75 -10.02 1.63 1.62
CA ASP A 75 -9.66 3.05 1.73
C ASP A 75 -8.19 3.23 1.37
N LEU A 76 -7.87 4.39 0.80
CA LEU A 76 -6.49 4.79 0.50
C LEU A 76 -6.11 6.02 1.32
N VAL A 77 -5.09 5.87 2.15
CA VAL A 77 -4.57 6.95 2.98
C VAL A 77 -3.19 7.35 2.46
N LYS A 78 -3.04 8.64 2.13
CA LYS A 78 -1.75 9.22 1.75
C LYS A 78 -0.95 9.51 3.01
N LEU A 79 0.29 9.01 3.06
CA LEU A 79 1.23 9.32 4.12
C LEU A 79 1.85 10.70 3.92
N GLU A 80 2.29 11.35 5.01
CA GLU A 80 2.98 12.64 4.93
C GLU A 80 4.35 12.48 4.26
N LYS A 81 5.05 11.39 4.57
CA LYS A 81 6.28 10.94 3.89
C LYS A 81 6.18 9.47 3.45
N ASP A 82 7.31 8.81 3.23
CA ASP A 82 7.35 7.38 2.94
C ASP A 82 7.15 6.54 4.20
N ILE A 83 6.78 5.27 3.99
CA ILE A 83 6.49 4.33 5.07
C ILE A 83 7.67 4.11 6.03
N VAL A 84 8.93 4.19 5.56
CA VAL A 84 10.09 4.02 6.45
C VAL A 84 10.15 5.19 7.42
N TRP A 85 9.99 6.41 6.92
CA TRP A 85 10.01 7.60 7.76
C TRP A 85 8.85 7.61 8.77
N GLU A 86 7.64 7.26 8.34
CA GLU A 86 6.46 7.19 9.21
C GLU A 86 6.62 6.16 10.34
N LEU A 87 7.27 5.01 10.07
CA LEU A 87 7.51 3.99 11.08
C LEU A 87 8.61 4.38 12.09
N LEU A 88 9.57 5.21 11.68
CA LEU A 88 10.65 5.69 12.54
C LEU A 88 10.26 6.94 13.34
N ARG A 89 9.17 7.61 12.97
CA ARG A 89 8.60 8.74 13.72
C ARG A 89 7.90 8.20 14.98
N THR A 90 8.69 7.94 16.02
CA THR A 90 8.21 7.51 17.35
C THR A 90 7.39 8.57 18.07
#